data_AF-A0A133XNR8-F1
#
_entry.id   AF-A0A133XNR8-F1
#
_cell.length_a   1.000
_cell.length_b   1.000
_cell.length_c   1.000
_cell.angle_alpha   90.00
_cell.angle_beta   90.00
_cell.angle_gamma   90.00
#
_symmetry.space_group_name_H-M   'P 1'
#
loop_
_entity.id
_entity.type
_entity.pdbx_description
1 polymer ?
#
loop_
_entity_poly.entity_id
_entity_poly.type
_entity_poly.pdbx_seq_one_letter_code
_entity_poly.pdbx_strand_id
1 'polypeptide(L)'
;MTKTRGGQKKHWAEKVRVWTWYYEVKRLCQWSDYALDMEFAWAHKDKDTELTVNRPRTFEWIRKKARKPAGRDMRWRSMDALVEAVDRHPDFKGTRALYNAQLWALLQESSVSPELVQQRIDQLLVVHNLVQQNPITIPGMSELIAEYGLGPVFDRCLRLSMGKMSRVSGIALAWSAYLQAEPSHSREVRAVLEAILDNRLDDFFRIYLPHDNFSSYTKAIKVLLQTRLNLSNANIVGYGHTEVVGRWPIIPESFVNGISERDIFGVA
;
A
#
# COMPACT_ATOMS: atom_id res chain seq x y z
N MET A 1 8.81 6.59 -43.96
CA MET A 1 8.29 5.72 -42.88
C MET A 1 8.64 6.35 -41.53
N THR A 2 7.67 6.98 -40.87
CA THR A 2 7.82 7.58 -39.54
C THR A 2 7.92 6.48 -38.48
N LYS A 3 9.10 6.33 -37.87
CA LYS A 3 9.32 5.45 -36.70
C LYS A 3 8.39 5.90 -35.57
N THR A 4 7.31 5.16 -35.33
CA THR A 4 6.50 5.26 -34.12
C THR A 4 7.41 4.96 -32.94
N ARG A 5 7.83 6.00 -32.20
CA ARG A 5 8.62 5.86 -30.97
C ARG A 5 7.81 5.00 -30.00
N GLY A 6 8.20 3.74 -29.87
CA GLY A 6 7.59 2.77 -28.95
C GLY A 6 7.82 3.21 -27.51
N GLY A 7 6.91 4.02 -26.98
CA GLY A 7 6.84 4.24 -25.54
C GLY A 7 6.42 2.93 -24.88
N GLN A 8 7.28 2.39 -24.02
CA GLN A 8 6.98 1.23 -23.19
C GLN A 8 5.60 1.44 -22.53
N LYS A 9 4.66 0.51 -22.73
CA LYS A 9 3.32 0.62 -22.14
C LYS A 9 3.48 0.72 -20.62
N LYS A 10 3.05 1.83 -20.03
CA LYS A 10 3.08 2.03 -18.58
C LYS A 10 2.29 0.90 -17.89
N HIS A 11 2.89 0.31 -16.86
CA HIS A 11 2.23 -0.69 -16.03
C HIS A 11 0.88 -0.15 -15.49
N TRP A 12 -0.12 -1.02 -15.36
CA TRP A 12 -1.48 -0.59 -14.97
C TRP A 12 -1.47 0.07 -13.59
N ALA A 13 -0.69 -0.47 -12.64
CA ALA A 13 -0.55 0.05 -11.28
C ALA A 13 -0.02 1.50 -11.27
N GLU A 14 0.86 1.87 -12.20
CA GLU A 14 1.37 3.25 -12.30
C GLU A 14 0.31 4.25 -12.76
N LYS A 15 -0.67 3.81 -13.58
CA LYS A 15 -1.81 4.65 -13.94
C LYS A 15 -2.73 4.82 -12.73
N VAL A 16 -3.03 3.70 -12.07
CA VAL A 16 -3.89 3.67 -10.88
C VAL A 16 -3.32 4.48 -9.73
N ARG A 17 -2.00 4.42 -9.50
CA ARG A 17 -1.27 5.25 -8.52
C ARG A 17 -1.55 6.75 -8.72
N VAL A 18 -1.42 7.21 -9.97
CA VAL A 18 -1.61 8.62 -10.33
C VAL A 18 -3.07 9.04 -10.17
N TRP A 19 -4.01 8.21 -10.60
CA TRP A 19 -5.44 8.48 -10.40
C TRP A 19 -5.83 8.48 -8.94
N THR A 20 -5.36 7.51 -8.16
CA THR A 20 -5.65 7.40 -6.73
C THR A 20 -5.19 8.65 -5.98
N TRP A 21 -3.97 9.13 -6.28
CA TRP A 21 -3.50 10.41 -5.73
C TRP A 21 -4.36 11.60 -6.16
N TYR A 22 -4.72 11.69 -7.44
CA TYR A 22 -5.60 12.76 -7.93
C TYR A 22 -6.96 12.75 -7.24
N TYR A 23 -7.59 11.59 -7.09
CA TYR A 23 -8.88 11.47 -6.43
C TYR A 23 -8.80 11.76 -4.94
N GLU A 24 -7.67 11.48 -4.28
CA GLU A 24 -7.46 11.92 -2.91
C GLU A 24 -7.37 13.45 -2.81
N VAL A 25 -6.62 14.11 -3.70
CA VAL A 25 -6.60 15.58 -3.78
C VAL A 25 -8.00 16.14 -4.00
N LYS A 26 -8.79 15.52 -4.90
CA LYS A 26 -10.18 15.92 -5.16
C LYS A 26 -11.14 15.61 -4.02
N ARG A 27 -10.88 14.59 -3.20
CA ARG A 27 -11.69 14.29 -2.02
C ARG A 27 -11.53 15.35 -0.93
N LEU A 28 -10.33 15.94 -0.84
CA LEU A 28 -9.98 16.97 0.14
C LEU A 28 -10.40 18.39 -0.26
N CYS A 29 -10.77 18.64 -1.53
CA CYS A 29 -11.16 19.97 -1.99
C CYS A 29 -12.18 20.00 -3.14
N GLN A 30 -12.92 21.10 -3.22
CA GLN A 30 -13.84 21.38 -4.35
C GLN A 30 -13.17 22.17 -5.49
N TRP A 31 -11.84 22.32 -5.48
CA TRP A 31 -11.14 23.12 -6.48
C TRP A 31 -11.24 22.47 -7.87
N SER A 32 -11.39 23.29 -8.91
CA SER A 32 -11.37 22.82 -10.28
C SER A 32 -9.96 22.36 -10.69
N ASP A 33 -9.85 21.49 -11.71
CA ASP A 33 -8.55 21.11 -12.29
C ASP A 33 -7.72 22.35 -12.64
N TYR A 34 -8.38 23.42 -13.10
CA TYR A 34 -7.76 24.70 -13.41
C TYR A 34 -7.18 25.41 -12.16
N ALA A 35 -7.95 25.50 -11.08
CA ALA A 35 -7.47 26.11 -9.84
C ALA A 35 -6.27 25.33 -9.27
N LEU A 36 -6.32 23.99 -9.34
CA LEU A 36 -5.20 23.13 -8.95
C LEU A 36 -3.97 23.35 -9.86
N ASP A 37 -4.15 23.50 -11.17
CA ASP A 37 -3.06 23.81 -12.11
C ASP A 37 -2.41 25.16 -11.77
N MET A 38 -3.21 26.20 -11.50
CA MET A 38 -2.70 27.53 -11.14
C MET A 38 -1.92 27.54 -9.83
N GLU A 39 -2.38 26.79 -8.83
CA GLU A 39 -1.72 26.76 -7.53
C GLU A 39 -0.46 25.87 -7.54
N PHE A 40 -0.56 24.68 -8.15
CA PHE A 40 0.42 23.62 -7.95
C PHE A 40 1.23 23.22 -9.18
N ALA A 41 0.78 23.47 -10.42
CA ALA A 41 1.49 22.94 -11.58
C ALA A 41 2.72 23.77 -11.99
N TRP A 42 2.75 25.07 -11.64
CA TRP A 42 3.87 25.97 -11.95
C TRP A 42 5.06 25.76 -11.01
N ALA A 43 6.28 25.69 -11.56
CA ALA A 43 7.51 25.59 -10.78
C ALA A 43 7.91 26.94 -10.15
N HIS A 44 7.74 28.03 -10.90
CA HIS A 44 7.98 29.42 -10.49
C HIS A 44 6.70 30.22 -10.66
N LYS A 45 6.20 30.85 -9.58
CA LYS A 45 5.07 31.79 -9.64
C LYS A 45 5.60 33.17 -10.06
N ASP A 46 6.10 33.29 -11.29
CA ASP A 46 6.45 34.62 -11.83
C ASP A 46 5.19 35.32 -12.34
N LYS A 47 5.10 36.61 -12.00
CA LYS A 47 3.90 37.47 -12.01
C LYS A 47 3.24 37.70 -13.38
N ASP A 48 3.79 37.19 -14.48
CA ASP A 48 3.26 37.39 -15.85
C ASP A 48 2.45 36.20 -16.39
N THR A 49 1.89 35.37 -15.50
CA THR A 49 1.18 34.12 -15.85
C THR A 49 -0.27 34.31 -16.35
N GLU A 50 -0.59 35.45 -16.97
CA GLU A 50 -1.94 35.76 -17.48
C GLU A 50 -2.23 35.28 -18.92
N LEU A 51 -1.25 34.68 -19.61
CA LEU A 51 -1.51 34.11 -20.95
C LEU A 51 -2.18 32.73 -20.85
N THR A 52 -3.52 32.75 -20.83
CA THR A 52 -4.43 31.59 -20.81
C THR A 52 -4.10 30.48 -21.83
N VAL A 53 -3.40 30.82 -22.92
CA VAL A 53 -3.05 29.89 -24.02
C VAL A 53 -1.94 28.91 -23.66
N ASN A 54 -0.99 29.30 -22.79
CA ASN A 54 0.19 28.48 -22.45
C ASN A 54 0.12 27.84 -21.04
N ARG A 55 -1.07 27.79 -20.44
CA ARG A 55 -1.25 27.21 -19.10
C ARG A 55 -0.99 25.70 -19.07
N PRO A 56 -0.41 25.16 -17.98
CA PRO A 56 -0.38 23.74 -17.75
C PRO A 56 -1.81 23.21 -17.60
N ARG A 57 -2.09 22.05 -18.22
CA ARG A 57 -3.34 21.28 -18.05
C ARG A 57 -3.03 19.98 -17.31
N THR A 58 -2.21 20.07 -16.28
CA THR A 58 -1.58 18.93 -15.62
C THR A 58 -2.63 18.09 -14.90
N PHE A 59 -3.47 18.70 -14.06
CA PHE A 59 -4.51 17.98 -13.32
C PHE A 59 -5.58 17.41 -14.26
N GLU A 60 -5.95 18.13 -15.32
CA GLU A 60 -6.88 17.61 -16.33
C GLU A 60 -6.30 16.38 -17.06
N TRP A 61 -5.02 16.43 -17.45
CA TRP A 61 -4.35 15.31 -18.10
C TRP A 61 -4.11 14.11 -17.17
N ILE A 62 -3.88 14.38 -15.88
CA ILE A 62 -3.85 13.35 -14.84
C ILE A 62 -5.22 12.68 -14.76
N ARG A 63 -6.31 13.43 -14.58
CA ARG A 63 -7.66 12.87 -14.51
C ARG A 63 -8.00 12.03 -15.74
N LYS A 64 -7.83 12.59 -16.94
CA LYS A 64 -8.27 11.93 -18.18
C LYS A 64 -7.37 10.78 -18.63
N LYS A 65 -6.06 10.84 -18.35
CA LYS A 65 -5.07 9.95 -18.99
C LYS A 65 -4.02 9.36 -18.05
N ALA A 66 -4.10 9.63 -16.73
CA ALA A 66 -3.04 9.34 -15.77
C ALA A 66 -1.66 9.84 -16.25
N ARG A 67 -1.63 10.98 -16.96
CA ARG A 67 -0.41 11.50 -17.55
C ARG A 67 0.39 12.30 -16.52
N LYS A 68 1.44 11.67 -16.00
CA LYS A 68 2.47 12.35 -15.19
C LYS A 68 3.09 13.52 -15.97
N PRO A 69 3.20 14.72 -15.39
CA PRO A 69 4.00 15.80 -15.97
C PRO A 69 5.47 15.38 -15.95
N ALA A 70 6.14 15.57 -17.08
CA ALA A 70 7.51 15.09 -17.26
C ALA A 70 8.58 16.03 -16.67
N GLY A 71 8.20 17.25 -16.25
CA GLY A 71 9.15 18.26 -15.74
C GLY A 71 10.22 18.69 -16.75
N ARG A 72 10.00 18.45 -18.05
CA ARG A 72 10.95 18.83 -19.12
C ARG A 72 10.93 20.31 -19.43
N ASP A 73 9.78 20.94 -19.19
CA ASP A 73 9.65 22.39 -19.24
C ASP A 73 9.95 22.91 -17.84
N MET A 74 10.97 23.77 -17.71
CA MET A 74 11.40 24.32 -16.41
C MET A 74 10.29 25.14 -15.74
N ARG A 75 9.28 25.58 -16.49
CA ARG A 75 8.13 26.31 -15.95
C ARG A 75 7.20 25.41 -15.15
N TRP A 76 7.22 24.09 -15.36
CA TRP A 76 6.23 23.15 -14.83
C TRP A 76 6.88 22.12 -13.92
N ARG A 77 6.20 21.78 -12.83
CA ARG A 77 6.68 20.76 -11.91
C ARG A 77 6.69 19.37 -12.56
N SER A 78 7.69 18.55 -12.22
CA SER A 78 7.63 17.10 -12.43
C SER A 78 6.54 16.48 -11.56
N MET A 79 6.20 15.21 -11.77
CA MET A 79 5.18 14.55 -10.93
C MET A 79 5.61 14.54 -9.46
N ASP A 80 6.86 14.25 -9.15
CA ASP A 80 7.32 14.18 -7.76
C ASP A 80 7.33 15.57 -7.11
N ALA A 81 7.76 16.60 -7.85
CA ALA A 81 7.70 17.98 -7.38
C ALA A 81 6.25 18.48 -7.22
N LEU A 82 5.33 18.01 -8.07
CA LEU A 82 3.90 18.34 -7.98
C LEU A 82 3.28 17.72 -6.73
N VAL A 83 3.50 16.42 -6.51
CA VAL A 83 3.01 15.69 -5.32
C VAL A 83 3.53 16.36 -4.05
N GLU A 84 4.80 16.72 -4.04
CA GLU A 84 5.43 17.44 -2.94
C GLU A 84 4.81 18.82 -2.70
N ALA A 85 4.56 19.60 -3.77
CA ALA A 85 3.97 20.92 -3.65
C ALA A 85 2.52 20.86 -3.13
N VAL A 86 1.75 19.86 -3.56
CA VAL A 86 0.39 19.64 -3.07
C VAL A 86 0.41 19.24 -1.59
N ASP A 87 1.23 18.27 -1.20
CA ASP A 87 1.27 17.76 0.18
C ASP A 87 1.71 18.80 1.23
N ARG A 88 2.54 19.78 0.81
CA ARG A 88 2.94 20.90 1.66
C ARG A 88 1.80 21.88 1.97
N HIS A 89 0.75 21.90 1.16
CA HIS A 89 -0.40 22.76 1.41
C HIS A 89 -1.25 22.16 2.54
N PRO A 90 -1.67 22.96 3.55
CA PRO A 90 -2.33 22.45 4.77
C PRO A 90 -3.53 21.52 4.50
N ASP A 91 -4.35 21.87 3.51
CA ASP A 91 -5.57 21.11 3.15
C ASP A 91 -5.30 19.73 2.51
N PHE A 92 -4.07 19.46 2.07
CA PHE A 92 -3.72 18.27 1.30
C PHE A 92 -2.63 17.40 1.96
N LYS A 93 -2.37 17.64 3.25
CA LYS A 93 -1.36 16.92 4.03
C LYS A 93 -1.63 15.41 4.04
N GLY A 94 -0.61 14.62 3.70
CA GLY A 94 -0.67 13.15 3.66
C GLY A 94 -0.92 12.56 2.25
N THR A 95 -1.27 13.39 1.26
CA THR A 95 -1.43 12.94 -0.13
C THR A 95 -0.14 12.36 -0.71
N ARG A 96 1.03 12.88 -0.31
CA ARG A 96 2.33 12.34 -0.73
C ARG A 96 2.56 10.93 -0.20
N ALA A 97 2.15 10.63 1.03
CA ALA A 97 2.30 9.30 1.62
C ALA A 97 1.49 8.27 0.82
N LEU A 98 0.26 8.62 0.39
CA LEU A 98 -0.54 7.78 -0.50
C LEU A 98 0.15 7.55 -1.85
N TYR A 99 0.69 8.60 -2.46
CA TYR A 99 1.38 8.48 -3.75
C TYR A 99 2.66 7.65 -3.64
N ASN A 100 3.41 7.71 -2.54
CA ASN A 100 4.66 6.98 -2.34
C ASN A 100 4.48 5.65 -1.60
N ALA A 101 3.25 5.21 -1.39
CA ALA A 101 2.96 3.97 -0.67
C ALA A 101 3.61 2.75 -1.33
N GLN A 102 4.13 1.85 -0.49
CA GLN A 102 4.75 0.59 -0.91
C GLN A 102 3.79 -0.32 -1.70
N LEU A 103 2.48 -0.18 -1.49
CA LEU A 103 1.44 -0.85 -2.26
C LEU A 103 1.69 -0.80 -3.77
N TRP A 104 2.16 0.34 -4.29
CA TRP A 104 2.40 0.49 -5.73
C TRP A 104 3.53 -0.37 -6.25
N ALA A 105 4.54 -0.68 -5.43
CA ALA A 105 5.60 -1.61 -5.78
C ALA A 105 5.07 -3.06 -5.76
N LEU A 106 4.35 -3.43 -4.71
CA LEU A 106 3.75 -4.77 -4.56
C LEU A 106 2.86 -5.15 -5.76
N LEU A 107 2.06 -4.20 -6.27
CA LEU A 107 1.20 -4.42 -7.44
C LEU A 107 1.94 -4.64 -8.77
N GLN A 108 3.27 -4.48 -8.79
CA GLN A 108 4.12 -4.62 -9.97
C GLN A 108 5.04 -5.84 -9.89
N GLU A 109 5.02 -6.57 -8.77
CA GLU A 109 5.95 -7.67 -8.51
C GLU A 109 5.45 -8.99 -9.06
N SER A 110 6.28 -9.63 -9.88
CA SER A 110 6.08 -11.03 -10.29
C SER A 110 6.71 -12.03 -9.31
N SER A 111 7.84 -11.65 -8.71
CA SER A 111 8.54 -12.45 -7.72
C SER A 111 9.34 -11.58 -6.77
N VAL A 112 9.59 -12.07 -5.55
CA VAL A 112 10.28 -11.30 -4.50
C VAL A 112 11.13 -12.21 -3.61
N SER A 113 12.28 -11.76 -3.15
CA SER A 113 13.12 -12.57 -2.26
C SER A 113 12.55 -12.58 -0.82
N PRO A 114 12.73 -13.67 -0.05
CA PRO A 114 12.31 -13.72 1.35
C PRO A 114 12.89 -12.58 2.21
N GLU A 115 14.14 -12.18 1.96
CA GLU A 115 14.83 -11.12 2.71
C GLU A 115 14.15 -9.76 2.48
N LEU A 116 13.71 -9.49 1.25
CA LEU A 116 12.99 -8.25 0.96
C LEU A 116 11.61 -8.25 1.62
N VAL A 117 10.91 -9.39 1.66
CA VAL A 117 9.64 -9.54 2.39
C VAL A 117 9.84 -9.27 3.88
N GLN A 118 10.86 -9.87 4.49
CA GLN A 118 11.19 -9.65 5.91
C GLN A 118 11.51 -8.18 6.18
N GLN A 119 12.38 -7.57 5.37
CA GLN A 119 12.75 -6.16 5.50
C GLN A 119 11.52 -5.24 5.46
N ARG A 120 10.55 -5.53 4.59
CA ARG A 120 9.31 -4.77 4.47
C ARG A 120 8.42 -4.91 5.70
N ILE A 121 8.30 -6.12 6.22
CA ILE A 121 7.58 -6.39 7.46
C ILE A 121 8.25 -5.61 8.60
N ASP A 122 9.55 -5.77 8.80
CA ASP A 122 10.30 -5.11 9.88
C ASP A 122 10.15 -3.58 9.84
N GLN A 123 10.24 -2.97 8.64
CA GLN A 123 10.02 -1.53 8.46
C GLN A 123 8.61 -1.11 8.90
N LEU A 124 7.58 -1.86 8.53
CA LEU A 124 6.20 -1.58 8.91
C LEU A 124 5.98 -1.79 10.42
N LEU A 125 6.61 -2.81 11.00
CA LEU A 125 6.54 -3.09 12.43
C LEU A 125 7.14 -1.94 13.24
N VAL A 126 8.36 -1.50 12.89
CA VAL A 126 9.06 -0.39 13.56
C VAL A 126 8.28 0.92 13.44
N VAL A 127 7.80 1.28 12.25
CA VAL A 127 7.07 2.54 12.03
C VAL A 127 5.76 2.60 12.82
N HIS A 128 5.15 1.45 13.12
CA HIS A 128 3.84 1.37 13.77
C HIS A 128 3.88 0.83 15.22
N ASN A 129 5.07 0.68 15.81
CA ASN A 129 5.28 0.09 17.16
C ASN A 129 4.57 -1.25 17.31
N LEU A 130 4.76 -2.12 16.31
CA LEU A 130 4.25 -3.48 16.28
C LEU A 130 5.41 -4.46 16.42
N VAL A 131 5.10 -5.68 16.81
CA VAL A 131 6.06 -6.79 16.87
C VAL A 131 5.45 -8.04 16.25
N GLN A 132 6.29 -8.86 15.63
CA GLN A 132 5.95 -10.21 15.19
C GLN A 132 6.71 -11.18 16.09
N GLN A 133 5.98 -11.95 16.90
CA GLN A 133 6.62 -12.69 17.99
C GLN A 133 6.07 -14.11 18.14
N ASN A 134 6.93 -15.02 18.57
CA ASN A 134 6.54 -16.40 18.83
C ASN A 134 5.38 -16.45 19.84
N PRO A 135 4.25 -17.10 19.54
CA PRO A 135 3.11 -17.14 20.44
C PRO A 135 3.40 -17.81 21.79
N ILE A 136 4.43 -18.67 21.87
CA ILE A 136 4.83 -19.32 23.14
C ILE A 136 5.49 -18.31 24.09
N THR A 137 6.10 -17.25 23.56
CA THR A 137 6.79 -16.24 24.39
C THR A 137 5.85 -15.15 24.90
N ILE A 138 4.61 -15.09 24.41
CA ILE A 138 3.61 -14.09 24.83
C ILE A 138 2.68 -14.72 25.87
N PRO A 139 2.67 -14.24 27.12
CA PRO A 139 1.76 -14.75 28.15
C PRO A 139 0.29 -14.67 27.71
N GLY A 140 -0.48 -15.73 27.94
CA GLY A 140 -1.89 -15.86 27.55
C GLY A 140 -2.15 -16.27 26.09
N MET A 141 -1.19 -16.08 25.18
CA MET A 141 -1.39 -16.36 23.76
C MET A 141 -1.57 -17.84 23.45
N SER A 142 -0.81 -18.73 24.13
CA SER A 142 -0.96 -20.18 23.93
C SER A 142 -2.32 -20.71 24.40
N GLU A 143 -2.88 -20.14 25.46
CA GLU A 143 -4.22 -20.47 25.97
C GLU A 143 -5.28 -20.05 24.96
N LEU A 144 -5.19 -18.82 24.43
CA LEU A 144 -6.10 -18.33 23.39
C LEU A 144 -6.03 -19.17 22.11
N ILE A 145 -4.83 -19.59 21.69
CA ILE A 145 -4.68 -20.45 20.51
C ILE A 145 -5.27 -21.84 20.78
N ALA A 146 -5.12 -22.38 22.00
CA ALA A 146 -5.70 -23.67 22.36
C ALA A 146 -7.24 -23.62 22.37
N GLU A 147 -7.83 -22.50 22.78
CA GLU A 147 -9.28 -22.31 22.88
C GLU A 147 -9.94 -21.96 21.54
N TYR A 148 -9.38 -20.99 20.79
CA TYR A 148 -10.00 -20.43 19.58
C TYR A 148 -9.34 -20.87 18.27
N GLY A 149 -8.16 -21.49 18.34
CA GLY A 149 -7.35 -21.85 17.17
C GLY A 149 -6.45 -20.72 16.65
N LEU A 150 -5.40 -21.10 15.89
CA LEU A 150 -4.40 -20.14 15.41
C LEU A 150 -5.00 -19.11 14.45
N GLY A 151 -5.80 -19.55 13.46
CA GLY A 151 -6.40 -18.66 12.46
C GLY A 151 -7.20 -17.49 13.07
N PRO A 152 -8.22 -17.75 13.90
CA PRO A 152 -9.01 -16.69 14.54
C PRO A 152 -8.19 -15.76 15.43
N VAL A 153 -7.26 -16.29 16.24
CA VAL A 153 -6.38 -15.48 17.09
C VAL A 153 -5.46 -14.59 16.24
N PHE A 154 -4.88 -15.14 15.17
CA PHE A 154 -4.05 -14.40 14.23
C PHE A 154 -4.84 -13.27 13.54
N ASP A 155 -6.07 -13.55 13.06
CA ASP A 155 -6.95 -12.54 12.45
C ASP A 155 -7.18 -11.37 13.40
N ARG A 156 -7.53 -11.66 14.66
CA ARG A 156 -7.80 -10.62 15.66
C ARG A 156 -6.57 -9.82 16.02
N CYS A 157 -5.42 -10.48 16.24
CA CYS A 157 -4.15 -9.81 16.49
C CYS A 157 -3.77 -8.87 15.34
N LEU A 158 -3.86 -9.36 14.10
CA LEU A 158 -3.51 -8.57 12.94
C LEU A 158 -4.48 -7.40 12.74
N ARG A 159 -5.79 -7.60 12.92
CA ARG A 159 -6.78 -6.51 12.86
C ARG A 159 -6.57 -5.46 13.95
N LEU A 160 -6.27 -5.88 15.18
CA LEU A 160 -5.90 -5.00 16.29
C LEU A 160 -4.68 -4.13 15.92
N SER A 161 -3.62 -4.76 15.41
CA SER A 161 -2.40 -4.09 14.94
C SER A 161 -2.68 -3.09 13.81
N MET A 162 -3.46 -3.49 12.81
CA MET A 162 -3.82 -2.64 11.67
C MET A 162 -4.77 -1.49 12.04
N GLY A 163 -5.42 -1.51 13.20
CA GLY A 163 -6.37 -0.48 13.63
C GLY A 163 -5.75 0.92 13.72
N LYS A 164 -4.44 1.01 13.98
CA LYS A 164 -3.68 2.27 14.06
C LYS A 164 -2.89 2.60 12.79
N MET A 165 -2.93 1.73 11.78
CA MET A 165 -2.17 1.89 10.53
C MET A 165 -2.96 2.69 9.50
N SER A 166 -2.26 3.37 8.60
CA SER A 166 -2.90 3.89 7.38
C SER A 166 -3.45 2.72 6.55
N ARG A 167 -4.50 2.96 5.75
CA ARG A 167 -5.10 1.90 4.92
C ARG A 167 -4.06 1.23 4.01
N VAL A 168 -3.17 2.02 3.41
CA VAL A 168 -2.12 1.50 2.52
C VAL A 168 -1.03 0.74 3.28
N SER A 169 -0.65 1.17 4.49
CA SER A 169 0.31 0.45 5.32
C SER A 169 -0.27 -0.89 5.78
N GLY A 170 -1.55 -0.92 6.16
CA GLY A 170 -2.23 -2.16 6.54
C GLY A 170 -2.33 -3.17 5.39
N ILE A 171 -2.63 -2.70 4.17
CA ILE A 171 -2.59 -3.56 2.97
C ILE A 171 -1.16 -4.07 2.72
N ALA A 172 -0.16 -3.20 2.79
CA ALA A 172 1.24 -3.60 2.57
C ALA A 172 1.73 -4.63 3.60
N LEU A 173 1.32 -4.49 4.86
CA LEU A 173 1.63 -5.45 5.92
C LEU A 173 0.97 -6.81 5.65
N ALA A 174 -0.34 -6.82 5.42
CA ALA A 174 -1.07 -8.06 5.14
C ALA A 174 -0.55 -8.77 3.88
N TRP A 175 -0.18 -8.00 2.84
CA TRP A 175 0.39 -8.55 1.60
C TRP A 175 1.77 -9.15 1.83
N SER A 176 2.63 -8.46 2.59
CA SER A 176 3.97 -8.97 2.89
C SER A 176 3.90 -10.21 3.78
N ALA A 177 3.03 -10.21 4.79
CA ALA A 177 2.75 -11.38 5.62
C ALA A 177 2.18 -12.54 4.79
N TYR A 178 1.34 -12.28 3.79
CA TYR A 178 0.80 -13.30 2.89
C TYR A 178 1.90 -14.02 2.10
N LEU A 179 2.88 -13.25 1.62
CA LEU A 179 4.05 -13.79 0.92
C LEU A 179 4.96 -14.56 1.89
N GLN A 180 5.17 -14.06 3.11
CA GLN A 180 5.92 -14.75 4.16
C GLN A 180 5.27 -16.10 4.55
N ALA A 181 3.93 -16.15 4.54
CA ALA A 181 3.12 -17.35 4.82
C ALA A 181 2.87 -18.23 3.58
N GLU A 182 3.62 -18.05 2.48
CA GLU A 182 3.54 -18.91 1.28
C GLU A 182 3.89 -20.40 1.51
N PRO A 183 4.84 -20.76 2.40
CA PRO A 183 5.14 -22.16 2.71
C PRO A 183 3.91 -23.00 3.14
N SER A 184 3.95 -24.30 2.79
CA SER A 184 2.82 -25.24 2.80
C SER A 184 2.07 -25.36 4.13
N HIS A 185 2.75 -25.15 5.27
CA HIS A 185 2.18 -25.40 6.60
C HIS A 185 1.42 -24.22 7.21
N SER A 186 1.28 -23.10 6.48
CA SER A 186 0.62 -21.86 6.96
C SER A 186 -0.77 -21.61 6.35
N ARG A 187 -1.47 -22.65 5.87
CA ARG A 187 -2.74 -22.50 5.14
C ARG A 187 -3.82 -21.72 5.89
N GLU A 188 -3.97 -21.97 7.19
CA GLU A 188 -4.95 -21.27 8.03
C GLU A 188 -4.67 -19.76 8.13
N VAL A 189 -3.41 -19.39 8.34
CA VAL A 189 -2.95 -17.99 8.38
C VAL A 189 -3.08 -17.33 7.01
N ARG A 190 -2.74 -18.07 5.94
CA ARG A 190 -2.86 -17.59 4.56
C ARG A 190 -4.31 -17.29 4.20
N ALA A 191 -5.27 -18.14 4.58
CA ALA A 191 -6.69 -17.91 4.34
C ALA A 191 -7.20 -16.64 5.05
N VAL A 192 -6.74 -16.39 6.29
CA VAL A 192 -7.03 -15.16 7.03
C VAL A 192 -6.48 -13.93 6.29
N LEU A 193 -5.22 -13.99 5.85
CA LEU A 193 -4.58 -12.91 5.12
C LEU A 193 -5.26 -12.62 3.78
N GLU A 194 -5.68 -13.66 3.05
CA GLU A 194 -6.48 -13.52 1.82
C GLU A 194 -7.79 -12.79 2.09
N ALA A 195 -8.54 -13.19 3.13
CA ALA A 195 -9.79 -12.53 3.49
C ALA A 195 -9.58 -11.06 3.91
N ILE A 196 -8.51 -10.75 4.64
CA ILE A 196 -8.15 -9.38 5.02
C ILE A 196 -7.81 -8.55 3.77
N LEU A 197 -6.98 -9.09 2.89
CA LEU A 197 -6.53 -8.41 1.67
C LEU A 197 -7.68 -8.17 0.71
N ASP A 198 -8.55 -9.15 0.56
CA ASP A 198 -9.74 -9.08 -0.27
C ASP A 198 -10.60 -7.86 0.08
N ASN A 199 -11.02 -7.79 1.35
CA ASN A 199 -11.83 -6.70 1.87
C ASN A 199 -11.10 -5.35 1.76
N ARG A 200 -9.83 -5.28 2.18
CA ARG A 200 -9.10 -4.01 2.20
C ARG A 200 -8.79 -3.48 0.80
N LEU A 201 -8.52 -4.35 -0.17
CA LEU A 201 -8.27 -3.95 -1.56
C LEU A 201 -9.56 -3.47 -2.22
N ASP A 202 -10.67 -4.17 -2.04
CA ASP A 202 -11.97 -3.73 -2.56
C ASP A 202 -12.35 -2.37 -1.96
N ASP A 203 -12.30 -2.21 -0.64
CA ASP A 203 -12.56 -0.92 0.02
C ASP A 203 -11.64 0.20 -0.49
N PHE A 204 -10.35 -0.10 -0.65
CA PHE A 204 -9.37 0.86 -1.16
C PHE A 204 -9.74 1.34 -2.56
N PHE A 205 -9.96 0.43 -3.50
CA PHE A 205 -10.25 0.79 -4.89
C PHE A 205 -11.66 1.38 -5.04
N ARG A 206 -12.63 0.99 -4.22
CA ARG A 206 -13.97 1.59 -4.17
C ARG A 206 -13.92 3.07 -3.78
N ILE A 207 -13.09 3.41 -2.80
CA ILE A 207 -12.95 4.79 -2.30
C ILE A 207 -12.23 5.68 -3.33
N TYR A 208 -11.13 5.19 -3.90
CA TYR A 208 -10.28 6.04 -4.76
C TYR A 208 -10.60 5.96 -6.25
N LEU A 209 -11.28 4.91 -6.70
CA LEU A 209 -11.56 4.65 -8.12
C LEU A 209 -12.97 4.08 -8.30
N PRO A 210 -14.04 4.77 -7.87
CA PRO A 210 -15.40 4.19 -7.87
C PRO A 210 -15.87 3.70 -9.26
N HIS A 211 -15.40 4.33 -10.34
CA HIS A 211 -15.74 3.94 -11.71
C HIS A 211 -14.86 2.82 -12.30
N ASP A 212 -13.68 2.59 -11.72
CA ASP A 212 -12.69 1.60 -12.20
C ASP A 212 -12.36 0.54 -11.12
N ASN A 213 -13.16 0.48 -10.04
CA ASN A 213 -12.92 -0.33 -8.85
C ASN A 213 -12.70 -1.79 -9.24
N PHE A 214 -13.74 -2.39 -9.85
CA PHE A 214 -13.75 -3.81 -10.20
C PHE A 214 -12.55 -4.22 -11.07
N SER A 215 -12.16 -3.39 -12.04
CA SER A 215 -11.01 -3.68 -12.91
C SER A 215 -9.68 -3.63 -12.15
N SER A 216 -9.51 -2.64 -11.26
CA SER A 216 -8.29 -2.42 -10.51
C SER A 216 -8.11 -3.46 -9.41
N TYR A 217 -9.18 -3.74 -8.66
CA TYR A 217 -9.25 -4.79 -7.66
C TYR A 217 -8.96 -6.17 -8.28
N THR A 218 -9.62 -6.54 -9.38
CA THR A 218 -9.39 -7.85 -10.03
C THR A 218 -7.93 -8.02 -10.46
N LYS A 219 -7.30 -6.95 -10.97
CA LYS A 219 -5.87 -6.97 -11.33
C LYS A 219 -4.98 -7.12 -10.09
N ALA A 220 -5.31 -6.44 -8.99
CA ALA A 220 -4.57 -6.55 -7.74
C ALA A 220 -4.64 -7.97 -7.17
N ILE A 221 -5.84 -8.58 -7.09
CA ILE A 221 -6.00 -9.97 -6.66
C ILE A 221 -5.24 -10.93 -7.58
N LYS A 222 -5.27 -10.71 -8.89
CA LYS A 222 -4.48 -11.52 -9.83
C LYS A 222 -2.98 -11.41 -9.54
N VAL A 223 -2.46 -10.21 -9.26
CA VAL A 223 -1.05 -10.03 -8.89
C VAL A 223 -0.78 -10.77 -7.57
N LEU A 224 -1.59 -10.57 -6.53
CA LEU A 224 -1.45 -11.27 -5.24
C LEU A 224 -1.33 -12.79 -5.41
N LEU A 225 -2.25 -13.37 -6.19
CA LEU A 225 -2.28 -14.81 -6.45
C LEU A 225 -1.16 -15.31 -7.36
N GLN A 226 -0.44 -14.43 -8.08
CA GLN A 226 0.63 -14.80 -9.01
C GLN A 226 2.02 -14.48 -8.48
N THR A 227 2.17 -13.50 -7.60
CA THR A 227 3.45 -13.19 -6.96
C THR A 227 3.91 -14.37 -6.10
N ARG A 228 5.16 -14.77 -6.25
CA ARG A 228 5.77 -15.88 -5.53
C ARG A 228 7.09 -15.47 -4.89
N LEU A 229 7.46 -16.15 -3.81
CA LEU A 229 8.82 -16.07 -3.29
C LEU A 229 9.82 -16.61 -4.31
N ASN A 230 10.86 -15.82 -4.61
CA ASN A 230 11.99 -16.26 -5.42
C ASN A 230 13.00 -16.98 -4.53
N LEU A 231 13.00 -18.31 -4.62
CA LEU A 231 13.83 -19.18 -3.80
C LEU A 231 15.15 -19.60 -4.47
N SER A 232 15.42 -19.12 -5.69
CA SER A 232 16.59 -19.55 -6.48
C SER A 232 17.95 -19.29 -5.82
N ASN A 233 18.02 -18.35 -4.86
CA ASN A 233 19.23 -18.01 -4.12
C ASN A 233 19.10 -18.22 -2.60
N ALA A 234 18.01 -18.83 -2.12
CA ALA A 234 17.76 -18.96 -0.68
C ALA A 234 18.56 -20.14 -0.09
N ASN A 235 19.33 -19.89 0.96
CA ASN A 235 19.89 -20.96 1.79
C ASN A 235 18.72 -21.81 2.32
N ILE A 236 18.79 -23.13 2.16
CA ILE A 236 17.74 -24.10 2.55
C ILE A 236 17.29 -23.91 4.00
N VAL A 237 18.18 -23.46 4.89
CA VAL A 237 17.91 -23.15 6.30
C VAL A 237 16.96 -21.96 6.51
N GLY A 238 16.96 -20.98 5.59
CA GLY A 238 16.08 -19.80 5.65
C GLY A 238 14.60 -20.11 5.42
N TYR A 239 14.27 -21.24 4.79
CA TYR A 239 12.89 -21.65 4.53
C TYR A 239 12.16 -21.99 5.83
N GLY A 240 12.76 -22.83 6.67
CA GLY A 240 12.14 -23.22 7.95
C GLY A 240 11.95 -22.03 8.88
N HIS A 241 12.87 -21.07 8.88
CA HIS A 241 12.72 -19.85 9.67
C HIS A 241 11.58 -18.97 9.15
N THR A 242 11.53 -18.70 7.85
CA THR A 242 10.47 -17.88 7.23
C THR A 242 9.09 -18.52 7.43
N GLU A 243 8.99 -19.84 7.29
CA GLU A 243 7.77 -20.61 7.50
C GLU A 243 7.26 -20.53 8.94
N VAL A 244 8.17 -20.62 9.92
CA VAL A 244 7.82 -20.49 11.34
C VAL A 244 7.38 -19.07 11.66
N VAL A 245 8.12 -18.07 11.20
CA VAL A 245 7.85 -16.65 11.47
C VAL A 245 6.55 -16.19 10.81
N GLY A 246 6.22 -16.69 9.61
CA GLY A 246 4.97 -16.37 8.91
C GLY A 246 3.69 -16.72 9.69
N ARG A 247 3.79 -17.54 10.74
CA ARG A 247 2.69 -17.92 11.64
C ARG A 247 2.65 -17.13 12.93
N TRP A 248 3.68 -16.32 13.20
CA TRP A 248 3.76 -15.55 14.43
C TRP A 248 2.76 -14.40 14.38
N PRO A 249 1.93 -14.23 15.44
CA PRO A 249 1.00 -13.12 15.50
C PRO A 249 1.75 -11.79 15.45
N ILE A 250 1.15 -10.84 14.74
CA ILE A 250 1.59 -9.44 14.71
C ILE A 250 0.70 -8.67 15.67
N ILE A 251 1.29 -8.12 16.72
CA ILE A 251 0.59 -7.40 17.80
C ILE A 251 1.25 -6.04 18.07
N PRO A 252 0.52 -5.07 18.68
CA PRO A 252 1.17 -3.88 19.23
C PRO A 252 2.17 -4.23 20.32
N GLU A 253 3.28 -3.52 20.38
CA GLU A 253 4.37 -3.77 21.35
C GLU A 253 3.89 -3.73 22.82
N SER A 254 2.84 -2.96 23.10
CA SER A 254 2.20 -2.90 24.43
C SER A 254 1.65 -4.23 24.94
N PHE A 255 1.41 -5.21 24.06
CA PHE A 255 0.86 -6.54 24.41
C PHE A 255 1.92 -7.63 24.53
N VAL A 256 3.21 -7.32 24.40
CA VAL A 256 4.31 -8.30 24.52
C VAL A 256 4.33 -8.98 25.90
N ASN A 257 3.98 -8.22 26.95
CA ASN A 257 3.99 -8.72 28.33
C ASN A 257 2.70 -9.44 28.74
N GLY A 258 1.74 -9.59 27.82
CA GLY A 258 0.50 -10.29 28.07
C GLY A 258 -0.63 -9.81 27.18
N ILE A 259 -1.44 -10.76 26.71
CA ILE A 259 -2.64 -10.50 25.94
C ILE A 259 -3.77 -11.39 26.47
N SER A 260 -4.96 -10.82 26.62
CA SER A 260 -6.14 -11.53 27.10
C SER A 260 -7.22 -11.64 26.04
N GLU A 261 -8.18 -12.53 26.26
CA GLU A 261 -9.36 -12.68 25.40
C GLU A 261 -10.07 -11.33 25.19
N ARG A 262 -10.21 -10.54 26.26
CA ARG A 262 -10.86 -9.23 26.20
C ARG A 262 -10.13 -8.25 25.27
N ASP A 263 -8.82 -8.35 25.17
CA ASP A 263 -8.02 -7.45 24.32
C ASP A 263 -8.22 -7.72 22.83
N ILE A 264 -8.42 -8.99 22.45
CA ILE A 264 -8.52 -9.40 21.04
C ILE A 264 -9.96 -9.66 20.57
N PHE A 265 -10.87 -10.04 21.47
CA PHE A 265 -12.28 -10.35 21.16
C PHE A 265 -13.27 -9.37 21.80
N GLY A 266 -12.84 -8.54 22.76
CA GLY A 266 -13.71 -7.58 23.45
C GLY A 266 -13.93 -6.25 22.71
N VAL A 267 -13.31 -6.05 21.55
CA VAL A 267 -13.53 -4.86 20.70
C VAL A 267 -14.64 -5.17 19.71
N ALA A 268 -15.84 -4.65 19.99
CA ALA A 268 -17.00 -4.64 19.10
C ALA A 268 -16.91 -3.51 18.06
#